data_AF-A0A218Q2T0-F1
#
_entry.id   AF-A0A218Q2T0-F1
#
_cell.length_a   1.000
_cell.length_b   1.000
_cell.length_c   1.000
_cell.angle_alpha   90.00
_cell.angle_beta   90.00
_cell.angle_gamma   90.00
#
_symmetry.space_group_name_H-M   'P 1'
#
loop_
_entity.id
_entity.type
_entity.pdbx_description
1 polymer ?
#
loop_
_entity_poly.entity_id
_entity_poly.type
_entity_poly.pdbx_seq_one_letter_code
_entity_poly.pdbx_strand_id
1 'polypeptide(L)'
;MQVIYWLLILVMIVGIIGAVVPGLPGSGLILTSIIIWGILGGSFAAIKTPLIVTVLVLVLSIGVDFLASYLGAKKAGASQWGQIGAIVGLIVGFLGLLPTLPFGGPLLGILLGPLLGAIIGEFIYRRQLWLAVKAGIGIIVGSLIGNLIQGVLAIAAVVVFIITTWPQVYGA
;
A
#
# COMPACT_ATOMS: atom_id res chain seq x y z
N MET A 1 -14.83 24.63 10.44
CA MET A 1 -15.07 23.24 9.99
C MET A 1 -14.72 23.01 8.51
N GLN A 2 -15.12 23.88 7.58
CA GLN A 2 -14.81 23.73 6.15
C GLN A 2 -13.31 23.68 5.82
N VAL A 3 -12.47 24.52 6.43
CA VAL A 3 -11.02 24.52 6.18
C VAL A 3 -10.36 23.20 6.57
N ILE A 4 -10.75 22.63 7.71
CA ILE A 4 -10.24 21.34 8.20
C ILE A 4 -10.67 20.21 7.26
N TYR A 5 -11.92 20.23 6.79
CA TYR A 5 -12.43 19.25 5.84
C TYR A 5 -11.61 19.21 4.54
N TRP A 6 -11.31 20.37 3.95
CA TRP A 6 -10.47 20.46 2.75
C TRP A 6 -9.03 19.98 2.99
N LEU A 7 -8.47 20.28 4.17
CA LEU A 7 -7.14 19.82 4.54
C LEU A 7 -7.08 18.29 4.66
N LEU A 8 -8.11 17.66 5.23
CA LEU A 8 -8.21 16.21 5.31
C LEU A 8 -8.39 15.57 3.94
N ILE A 9 -9.18 16.17 3.05
CA ILE A 9 -9.29 15.69 1.66
C ILE A 9 -7.92 15.72 0.97
N LEU A 10 -7.13 16.79 1.15
CA LEU A 10 -5.78 16.86 0.61
C LEU A 10 -4.89 15.72 1.14
N VAL A 11 -4.95 15.43 2.45
CA VAL A 11 -4.22 14.30 3.04
C VAL A 11 -4.69 12.95 2.46
N MET A 12 -6.00 12.79 2.24
CA MET A 12 -6.56 11.58 1.62
C MET A 12 -6.15 11.41 0.16
N ILE A 13 -6.02 12.50 -0.60
CA ILE A 13 -5.49 12.47 -1.97
C ILE A 13 -4.03 12.00 -1.97
N VAL A 14 -3.21 12.51 -1.03
CA VAL A 14 -1.85 12.00 -0.82
C VAL A 14 -1.88 10.52 -0.42
N GLY A 15 -2.87 10.10 0.37
CA GLY A 15 -3.12 8.70 0.71
C GLY A 15 -3.45 7.82 -0.51
N ILE A 16 -4.23 8.31 -1.47
CA ILE A 16 -4.49 7.58 -2.74
C ILE A 16 -3.18 7.39 -3.51
N ILE A 17 -2.37 8.44 -3.63
CA ILE A 17 -1.05 8.35 -4.29
C ILE A 17 -0.17 7.34 -3.55
N GLY A 18 -0.17 7.38 -2.22
CA GLY A 18 0.54 6.43 -1.37
C GLY A 18 0.04 4.99 -1.49
N ALA A 19 -1.22 4.75 -1.86
CA ALA A 19 -1.76 3.40 -2.03
C ALA A 19 -1.32 2.76 -3.36
N VAL A 20 -1.11 3.58 -4.39
CA VAL A 20 -0.60 3.12 -5.70
C VAL A 20 0.92 2.93 -5.65
N VAL A 21 1.61 3.73 -4.84
CA VAL A 21 3.07 3.70 -4.73
C VAL A 21 3.50 2.62 -3.72
N PRO A 22 4.28 1.62 -4.15
CA PRO A 22 4.75 0.54 -3.28
C PRO A 22 5.49 1.05 -2.06
N GLY A 23 5.12 0.53 -0.88
CA GLY A 23 5.82 0.83 0.37
C GLY A 23 5.33 2.08 1.10
N LEU A 24 4.42 2.86 0.53
CA LEU A 24 3.79 3.98 1.22
C LEU A 24 2.50 3.51 1.91
N PRO A 25 2.23 3.93 3.17
CA PRO A 25 1.02 3.55 3.88
C PRO A 25 -0.18 4.42 3.44
N GLY A 26 -0.64 4.25 2.20
CA GLY A 26 -1.74 5.04 1.63
C GLY A 26 -3.08 4.86 2.33
N SER A 27 -3.46 3.61 2.59
CA SER A 27 -4.68 3.28 3.35
C SER A 27 -4.63 3.79 4.80
N GLY A 28 -3.44 3.83 5.40
CA GLY A 28 -3.20 4.41 6.72
C GLY A 28 -3.51 5.91 6.76
N LEU A 29 -3.00 6.69 5.79
CA LEU A 29 -3.26 8.13 5.69
C LEU A 29 -4.75 8.45 5.55
N ILE A 30 -5.47 7.65 4.76
CA ILE A 30 -6.92 7.78 4.58
C ILE A 30 -7.66 7.51 5.90
N LEU A 31 -7.30 6.42 6.59
CA LEU A 31 -7.89 6.07 7.89
C LEU A 31 -7.65 7.17 8.94
N THR A 32 -6.42 7.67 9.07
CA THR A 32 -6.08 8.74 10.02
C THR A 32 -6.91 10.00 9.74
N SER A 33 -7.10 10.35 8.47
CA SER A 33 -7.89 11.54 8.10
C SER A 33 -9.35 11.43 8.56
N ILE A 34 -9.93 10.24 8.46
CA ILE A 34 -11.32 9.97 8.86
C ILE A 34 -11.47 9.95 10.38
N ILE A 35 -10.49 9.39 11.09
CA ILE A 35 -10.47 9.40 12.55
C ILE A 35 -10.39 10.85 13.07
N ILE A 36 -9.49 11.67 12.50
CA ILE A 36 -9.37 13.09 12.87
C ILE A 36 -10.67 13.84 12.62
N TRP A 37 -11.31 13.62 11.46
CA TRP A 37 -12.62 14.21 11.18
C TRP A 37 -13.67 13.83 12.23
N GLY A 38 -13.71 12.55 12.59
CA GLY A 38 -14.66 12.01 13.56
C GLY A 38 -14.51 12.59 14.96
N ILE A 39 -13.27 12.77 15.42
CA ILE A 39 -12.97 13.37 16.73
C ILE A 39 -13.37 14.85 16.74
N LEU A 40 -13.09 15.58 15.65
CA LEU A 40 -13.37 17.03 15.56
C LEU A 40 -14.86 17.35 15.31
N GLY A 41 -15.59 16.44 14.66
CA GLY A 41 -17.01 16.61 14.36
C GLY A 41 -17.95 16.38 15.55
N GLY A 42 -17.46 15.85 16.68
CA GLY A 42 -18.22 15.71 17.94
C GLY A 42 -19.40 14.72 17.93
N SER A 43 -19.77 14.17 16.78
CA SER A 43 -20.88 13.22 16.63
C SER A 43 -20.40 11.86 16.14
N PHE A 44 -20.21 10.92 17.08
CA PHE A 44 -19.84 9.53 16.78
C PHE A 44 -20.85 8.83 15.87
N ALA A 45 -22.12 9.24 15.88
CA ALA A 45 -23.16 8.66 15.02
C ALA A 45 -22.93 8.98 13.53
N ALA A 46 -22.39 10.17 13.24
CA ALA A 46 -22.19 10.66 11.88
C ALA A 46 -20.95 10.04 11.17
N ILE A 47 -20.00 9.54 11.96
CA ILE A 47 -18.76 8.89 11.49
C ILE A 47 -18.79 7.37 11.48
N LYS A 48 -19.81 6.72 12.08
CA LYS A 48 -19.89 5.25 12.12
C LYS A 48 -19.77 4.61 10.73
N THR A 49 -20.54 5.10 9.76
CA THR A 49 -20.56 4.54 8.39
C THR A 49 -19.22 4.71 7.67
N PRO A 50 -18.63 5.92 7.54
CA PRO A 50 -17.33 6.07 6.89
C PRO A 50 -16.18 5.38 7.65
N LEU A 51 -16.24 5.30 8.98
CA LEU A 51 -15.26 4.56 9.78
C LEU A 51 -15.32 3.06 9.50
N ILE A 52 -16.53 2.46 9.52
CA ILE A 52 -16.72 1.02 9.23
C ILE A 52 -16.26 0.70 7.82
N VAL A 53 -16.66 1.51 6.82
CA VAL A 53 -16.26 1.29 5.43
C VAL A 53 -14.74 1.39 5.28
N THR A 54 -14.10 2.35 5.95
CA THR A 54 -12.65 2.53 5.81
C THR A 54 -11.86 1.46 6.55
N VAL A 55 -12.33 1.01 7.71
CA VAL A 55 -11.74 -0.15 8.40
C VAL A 55 -11.91 -1.41 7.55
N LEU A 56 -13.08 -1.62 6.95
CA LEU A 56 -13.31 -2.74 6.03
C LEU A 56 -12.38 -2.65 4.81
N VAL A 57 -12.27 -1.47 4.19
CA VAL A 57 -11.35 -1.22 3.07
C VAL A 57 -9.91 -1.44 3.49
N LEU A 58 -9.50 -1.04 4.68
CA LEU A 58 -8.15 -1.25 5.20
C LEU A 58 -7.86 -2.75 5.38
N VAL A 59 -8.79 -3.50 5.99
CA VAL A 59 -8.69 -4.96 6.13
C VAL A 59 -8.64 -5.65 4.76
N LEU A 60 -9.50 -5.25 3.83
CA LEU A 60 -9.48 -5.78 2.46
C LEU A 60 -8.18 -5.43 1.75
N SER A 61 -7.63 -4.22 1.95
CA SER A 61 -6.38 -3.78 1.35
C SER A 61 -5.19 -4.60 1.85
N ILE A 62 -5.15 -4.91 3.16
CA ILE A 62 -4.14 -5.82 3.74
C ILE A 62 -4.27 -7.22 3.14
N GLY A 63 -5.52 -7.71 2.99
CA GLY A 63 -5.78 -9.00 2.34
C GLY A 63 -5.31 -9.02 0.89
N VAL A 64 -5.58 -7.95 0.13
CA VAL A 64 -5.14 -7.77 -1.26
C VAL A 64 -3.62 -7.74 -1.35
N ASP A 65 -2.92 -7.05 -0.45
CA ASP A 65 -1.45 -7.03 -0.45
C ASP A 65 -0.84 -8.41 -0.26
N PHE A 66 -1.36 -9.16 0.70
CA PHE A 66 -0.90 -10.50 0.98
C PHE A 66 -1.17 -11.43 -0.20
N LEU A 67 -2.39 -11.38 -0.75
CA LEU A 67 -2.78 -12.16 -1.93
C LEU A 67 -1.98 -11.78 -3.17
N ALA A 68 -1.77 -10.49 -3.44
CA ALA A 68 -1.04 -10.01 -4.60
C ALA A 68 0.45 -10.39 -4.52
N SER A 69 1.06 -10.26 -3.35
CA SER A 69 2.45 -10.66 -3.12
C SER A 69 2.61 -12.18 -3.25
N TYR A 70 1.71 -12.95 -2.63
CA TYR A 70 1.76 -14.41 -2.66
C TYR A 70 1.45 -14.97 -4.05
N LEU A 71 0.38 -14.53 -4.71
CA LEU A 71 0.00 -14.95 -6.05
C LEU A 71 0.99 -14.45 -7.10
N GLY A 72 1.55 -13.25 -6.93
CA GLY A 72 2.62 -12.71 -7.75
C GLY A 72 3.84 -13.62 -7.75
N ALA A 73 4.35 -13.93 -6.55
CA ALA A 73 5.46 -14.86 -6.38
C ALA A 73 5.16 -16.26 -6.94
N LYS A 74 3.96 -16.79 -6.66
CA LYS A 74 3.56 -18.13 -7.12
C LYS A 74 3.41 -18.22 -8.63
N LYS A 75 2.78 -17.22 -9.27
CA LYS A 75 2.65 -17.15 -10.75
C LYS A 75 4.00 -16.93 -11.44
N ALA A 76 4.94 -16.27 -10.79
CA ALA A 76 6.31 -16.11 -11.28
C ALA A 76 7.11 -17.43 -11.32
N GLY A 77 6.63 -18.46 -10.61
CA GLY A 77 7.36 -19.71 -10.40
C GLY A 77 8.43 -19.60 -9.31
N ALA A 78 8.36 -18.58 -8.44
CA ALA A 78 9.30 -18.40 -7.34
C ALA A 78 9.22 -19.59 -6.38
N SER A 79 10.37 -20.12 -5.99
CA SER A 79 10.46 -21.09 -4.90
C SER A 79 10.25 -20.40 -3.55
N GLN A 80 10.12 -21.21 -2.49
CA GLN A 80 10.07 -20.70 -1.11
C GLN A 80 11.32 -19.84 -0.79
N TRP A 81 12.48 -20.20 -1.35
CA TRP A 81 13.73 -19.43 -1.18
C TRP A 81 13.70 -18.07 -1.87
N GLY A 82 13.08 -17.96 -3.05
CA GLY A 82 12.84 -16.68 -3.71
C GLY A 82 11.90 -15.77 -2.92
N GLN A 83 10.87 -16.33 -2.27
CA GLN A 83 9.96 -15.56 -1.41
C GLN A 83 10.66 -15.06 -0.14
N ILE A 84 11.41 -15.93 0.54
CA ILE A 84 12.19 -15.56 1.74
C ILE A 84 13.24 -14.50 1.35
N GLY A 85 13.93 -14.71 0.22
CA GLY A 85 14.87 -13.75 -0.33
C GLY A 85 14.24 -12.39 -0.58
N ALA A 86 13.02 -12.35 -1.14
CA ALA A 86 12.28 -11.11 -1.35
C ALA A 86 11.94 -10.39 -0.04
N ILE A 87 11.51 -11.12 0.99
CA ILE A 87 11.19 -10.56 2.31
C ILE A 87 12.45 -9.99 2.97
N VAL A 88 13.55 -10.75 2.96
CA VAL A 88 14.85 -10.28 3.48
C VAL A 88 15.32 -9.07 2.69
N GLY A 89 15.21 -9.11 1.37
CA GLY A 89 15.54 -7.99 0.49
C GLY A 89 14.69 -6.75 0.76
N LEU A 90 13.41 -6.92 1.09
CA LEU A 90 12.52 -5.84 1.51
C LEU A 90 13.00 -5.21 2.82
N ILE A 91 13.28 -6.04 3.83
CA ILE A 91 13.75 -5.57 5.14
C ILE A 91 15.09 -4.85 5.02
N VAL A 92 16.04 -5.43 4.27
CA VAL A 92 17.38 -4.87 4.07
C VAL A 92 17.34 -3.61 3.18
N GLY A 93 16.48 -3.61 2.15
CA GLY A 93 16.24 -2.46 1.28
C GLY A 93 15.59 -1.30 2.02
N PHE A 94 14.67 -1.59 2.95
CA PHE A 94 14.03 -0.60 3.82
C PHE A 94 14.96 -0.08 4.91
N LEU A 95 15.77 -0.95 5.54
CA LEU A 95 16.56 -0.60 6.72
C LEU A 95 17.91 0.06 6.45
N GLY A 96 18.54 -0.06 5.27
CA GLY A 96 19.88 0.52 5.19
C GLY A 96 20.73 0.41 3.93
N LEU A 97 20.46 -0.47 2.96
CA LEU A 97 21.42 -0.65 1.85
C LEU A 97 21.20 0.28 0.64
N LEU A 98 19.98 0.79 0.41
CA LEU A 98 19.65 1.76 -0.66
C LEU A 98 19.11 3.16 -0.22
N PRO A 99 19.09 3.59 1.06
CA PRO A 99 18.48 4.85 1.45
C PRO A 99 19.38 6.10 1.25
N THR A 100 20.59 5.96 0.72
CA THR A 100 21.53 7.10 0.56
C THR A 100 21.28 7.97 -0.68
N LEU A 101 20.28 7.67 -1.51
CA LEU A 101 19.96 8.53 -2.65
C LEU A 101 19.10 9.73 -2.20
N PRO A 102 19.61 10.98 -2.31
CA PRO A 102 18.98 12.19 -1.76
C PRO A 102 17.60 12.51 -2.36
N PHE A 103 17.23 11.87 -3.49
CA PHE A 103 15.90 11.90 -4.08
C PHE A 103 15.44 10.46 -4.34
N GLY A 104 14.51 9.93 -3.52
CA GLY A 104 13.81 8.67 -3.78
C GLY A 104 14.40 7.37 -3.19
N GLY A 105 15.45 7.43 -2.36
CA GLY A 105 16.15 6.26 -1.79
C GLY A 105 15.24 5.16 -1.18
N PRO A 106 14.27 5.48 -0.30
CA PRO A 106 13.40 4.46 0.31
C PRO A 106 12.47 3.78 -0.69
N LEU A 107 11.94 4.54 -1.66
CA LEU A 107 11.01 4.03 -2.68
C LEU A 107 11.70 3.04 -3.62
N LEU A 108 12.93 3.36 -4.03
CA LEU A 108 13.75 2.47 -4.84
C LEU A 108 14.20 1.25 -4.02
N GLY A 109 14.55 1.42 -2.75
CA GLY A 109 14.89 0.32 -1.85
C GLY A 109 13.75 -0.67 -1.64
N ILE A 110 12.51 -0.20 -1.52
CA ILE A 110 11.34 -1.06 -1.34
C ILE A 110 10.95 -1.80 -2.63
N LEU A 111 11.23 -1.24 -3.81
CA LEU A 111 10.97 -1.93 -5.08
C LEU A 111 12.10 -2.87 -5.48
N LEU A 112 13.35 -2.40 -5.37
CA LEU A 112 14.55 -3.12 -5.80
C LEU A 112 15.03 -4.12 -4.75
N GLY A 113 14.80 -3.86 -3.47
CA GLY A 113 15.15 -4.78 -2.38
C GLY A 113 14.51 -6.16 -2.55
N PRO A 114 13.17 -6.27 -2.67
CA PRO A 114 12.50 -7.54 -2.92
C PRO A 114 12.92 -8.18 -4.24
N LEU A 115 13.15 -7.40 -5.29
CA LEU A 115 13.60 -7.91 -6.58
C LEU A 115 14.97 -8.57 -6.47
N LEU A 116 15.96 -7.86 -5.94
CA LEU A 116 17.32 -8.35 -5.79
C LEU A 116 17.38 -9.49 -4.79
N GLY A 117 16.66 -9.37 -3.67
CA GLY A 117 16.54 -10.42 -2.67
C GLY A 117 15.93 -11.70 -3.24
N ALA A 118 14.87 -11.58 -4.06
CA ALA A 118 14.26 -12.71 -4.73
C ALA A 118 15.20 -13.36 -5.76
N ILE A 119 15.90 -12.55 -6.56
CA ILE A 119 16.85 -13.05 -7.56
C ILE A 119 17.99 -13.79 -6.86
N ILE A 120 18.57 -13.23 -5.80
CA ILE A 120 19.66 -13.85 -5.05
C ILE A 120 19.18 -15.14 -4.37
N GLY A 121 18.03 -15.10 -3.69
CA GLY A 121 17.46 -16.27 -3.01
C GLY A 121 17.12 -17.41 -3.97
N GLU A 122 16.50 -17.09 -5.11
CA GLU A 122 16.16 -18.09 -6.13
C GLU A 122 17.41 -18.61 -6.86
N PHE A 123 18.41 -17.75 -7.09
CA PHE A 123 19.67 -18.15 -7.71
C PHE A 123 20.47 -19.09 -6.81
N ILE A 124 20.51 -18.85 -5.50
CA ILE A 124 21.18 -19.75 -4.55
C ILE A 124 20.52 -21.15 -4.57
N TYR A 125 19.18 -21.20 -4.64
CA TYR A 125 18.45 -22.47 -4.62
C TYR A 125 18.51 -23.24 -5.94
N ARG A 126 18.22 -22.59 -7.08
CA ARG A 126 18.14 -23.28 -8.38
C ARG A 126 19.38 -23.16 -9.25
N ARG A 127 20.31 -22.25 -8.93
CA ARG A 127 21.52 -21.93 -9.73
C ARG A 127 21.25 -21.59 -11.19
N GLN A 128 20.03 -21.17 -11.52
CA GLN A 128 19.64 -20.77 -12.87
C GLN A 128 19.22 -19.30 -12.88
N LEU A 129 20.04 -18.43 -13.48
CA LEU A 129 19.80 -16.99 -13.55
C LEU A 129 18.47 -16.64 -14.23
N TRP A 130 18.11 -17.36 -15.29
CA TRP A 130 16.87 -17.11 -16.04
C TRP A 130 15.62 -17.29 -15.16
N LEU A 131 15.58 -18.35 -14.36
CA LEU A 131 14.48 -18.60 -13.43
C LEU A 131 14.46 -17.57 -12.29
N ALA A 132 15.63 -17.18 -11.79
CA ALA A 132 15.75 -16.19 -10.73
C ALA A 132 15.25 -14.80 -11.16
N VAL A 133 15.62 -14.34 -12.35
CA VAL A 133 15.14 -13.07 -12.92
C VAL A 133 13.64 -13.11 -13.15
N LYS A 134 13.12 -14.21 -13.71
CA LYS A 134 11.67 -14.39 -13.91
C LYS A 134 10.90 -14.35 -12.60
N ALA A 135 11.43 -14.97 -11.54
CA ALA A 135 10.85 -14.94 -10.21
C ALA A 135 10.81 -13.52 -9.63
N GLY A 136 11.92 -12.78 -9.72
CA GLY A 136 12.00 -11.39 -9.27
C GLY A 136 11.02 -10.47 -10.00
N ILE A 137 10.96 -10.55 -11.34
CA ILE A 137 10.03 -9.74 -12.14
C ILE A 137 8.58 -10.03 -11.74
N GLY A 138 8.21 -11.30 -11.55
CA GLY A 138 6.84 -11.63 -11.18
C GLY A 138 6.45 -11.19 -9.77
N ILE A 139 7.39 -11.05 -8.85
CA ILE A 139 7.15 -10.43 -7.54
C ILE A 139 6.89 -8.93 -7.68
N ILE A 140 7.70 -8.21 -8.48
CA ILE A 140 7.45 -6.78 -8.78
C ILE A 140 6.08 -6.59 -9.44
N VAL A 141 5.78 -7.37 -10.48
CA VAL A 141 4.51 -7.25 -11.22
C VAL A 141 3.33 -7.60 -10.31
N GLY A 142 3.45 -8.63 -9.48
CA GLY A 142 2.42 -8.97 -8.49
C GLY A 142 2.16 -7.85 -7.50
N SER A 143 3.22 -7.24 -6.96
CA SER A 143 3.11 -6.10 -6.05
C SER A 143 2.48 -4.89 -6.73
N LEU A 144 2.88 -4.54 -7.96
CA LEU A 144 2.28 -3.45 -8.74
C LEU A 144 0.78 -3.66 -8.96
N ILE A 145 0.35 -4.87 -9.33
CA ILE A 145 -1.06 -5.19 -9.49
C ILE A 145 -1.81 -5.05 -8.16
N GLY A 146 -1.21 -5.52 -7.05
CA GLY A 146 -1.75 -5.34 -5.70
C GLY A 146 -1.99 -3.87 -5.36
N ASN A 147 -0.97 -3.04 -5.55
CA ASN A 147 -1.04 -1.61 -5.26
C ASN A 147 -2.05 -0.88 -6.16
N LEU A 148 -2.22 -1.29 -7.42
CA LEU A 148 -3.27 -0.75 -8.29
C LEU A 148 -4.67 -1.06 -7.74
N ILE A 149 -4.90 -2.29 -7.29
CA ILE A 149 -6.18 -2.68 -6.66
C ILE A 149 -6.38 -1.87 -5.38
N GLN A 150 -5.34 -1.69 -4.57
CA GLN A 150 -5.40 -0.84 -3.38
C GLN A 150 -5.72 0.61 -3.72
N GLY A 151 -5.16 1.17 -4.79
CA GLY A 151 -5.49 2.50 -5.28
C GLY A 151 -6.98 2.65 -5.59
N VAL A 152 -7.58 1.64 -6.24
CA VAL A 152 -9.03 1.62 -6.50
C VAL A 152 -9.83 1.56 -5.20
N LEU A 153 -9.43 0.73 -4.25
CA LEU A 153 -10.05 0.64 -2.93
C LEU A 153 -9.94 1.94 -2.14
N ALA A 154 -8.78 2.60 -2.20
CA ALA A 154 -8.51 3.89 -1.59
C ALA A 154 -9.43 4.98 -2.16
N ILE A 155 -9.58 5.05 -3.49
CA ILE A 155 -10.52 5.96 -4.15
C ILE A 155 -11.95 5.71 -3.67
N ALA A 156 -12.37 4.44 -3.62
CA ALA A 156 -13.71 4.09 -3.13
C ALA A 156 -13.95 4.56 -1.68
N ALA A 157 -12.96 4.39 -0.79
CA ALA A 157 -13.05 4.88 0.59
C ALA A 157 -13.18 6.42 0.66
N VAL A 158 -12.40 7.15 -0.13
CA VAL A 158 -12.47 8.62 -0.20
C VAL A 158 -13.83 9.09 -0.72
N VAL A 159 -14.36 8.44 -1.77
CA VAL A 159 -15.69 8.76 -2.32
C VAL A 159 -16.78 8.55 -1.26
N VAL A 160 -16.76 7.42 -0.54
CA VAL A 160 -17.72 7.16 0.54
C VAL A 160 -17.59 8.20 1.65
N PHE A 161 -16.37 8.57 2.03
CA PHE A 161 -16.15 9.63 3.01
C PHE A 161 -16.75 10.96 2.55
N ILE A 162 -16.49 11.39 1.31
CA ILE A 162 -17.05 12.63 0.79
C ILE A 162 -18.58 12.59 0.80
N ILE A 163 -19.21 11.54 0.25
CA ILE A 163 -20.68 11.44 0.16
C ILE A 163 -21.34 11.47 1.55
N THR A 164 -20.78 10.76 2.52
CA THR A 164 -21.35 10.67 3.87
C THR A 164 -21.13 11.93 4.70
N THR A 165 -20.05 12.67 4.41
CA THR A 165 -19.60 13.79 5.24
C THR A 165 -19.97 15.15 4.63
N TRP A 166 -20.15 15.23 3.32
CA TRP A 166 -20.52 16.46 2.61
C TRP A 166 -21.80 17.14 3.17
N PRO A 167 -22.89 16.40 3.45
CA PRO A 167 -24.09 16.98 4.05
C PRO A 167 -23.85 17.51 5.47
N GLN A 168 -22.82 17.05 6.18
CA GLN A 168 -22.52 17.49 7.55
C GLN A 168 -21.76 18.83 7.56
N VAL A 169 -21.09 19.16 6.46
CA VAL A 169 -20.26 20.37 6.32
C VAL A 169 -21.00 21.49 5.59
N TYR A 170 -21.88 21.15 4.64
CA TYR A 170 -22.59 22.09 3.79
C TYR A 170 -24.12 21.90 3.79
N GLY A 171 -24.65 20.89 4.48
CA GLY A 171 -26.08 20.77 4.72
C GLY A 171 -26.50 21.82 5.75
N ALA A 172 -27.44 22.66 5.33
CA ALA A 172 -28.13 23.62 6.17
C ALA A 172 -28.98 22.94 7.25
#